data_AF-A0ABC9VV91-F1
#
_entry.id   AF-A0ABC9VV91-F1
#
_cell.length_a   1.000
_cell.length_b   1.000
_cell.length_c   1.000
_cell.angle_alpha   90.00
_cell.angle_beta   90.00
_cell.angle_gamma   90.00
#
_symmetry.space_group_name_H-M   'P 1'
#
loop_
_entity.id
_entity.type
_entity.pdbx_description
1 polymer ?
#
loop_
_entity_poly.entity_id
_entity_poly.type
_entity_poly.pdbx_seq_one_letter_code
_entity_poly.pdbx_strand_id
1 'polypeptide(L)'
;MGDFNHPNICWRDNTAGHKQSRRFLECVDDNFLLQVIEEPTRRGAMLDLVLTNKERLVGNVKLKGSLGCSDHEMVEFKILRAARKARRASSQPWTSGEQTLASSGICLVEYHGTKSWKEERPKKAG
;
A
#
# COMPACT_ATOMS: atom_id res chain seq x y z
N MET A 1 1.05 -4.74 1.05
CA MET A 1 -0.17 -5.43 1.50
C MET A 1 -0.07 -5.62 3.00
N GLY A 2 -1.16 -5.42 3.73
CA GLY A 2 -1.21 -5.69 5.17
C GLY A 2 -2.61 -5.46 5.74
N ASP A 3 -2.85 -5.94 6.97
CA ASP A 3 -4.06 -5.65 7.75
C ASP A 3 -3.87 -4.38 8.58
N PHE A 4 -4.68 -3.35 8.33
CA PHE A 4 -4.55 -2.04 8.95
C PHE A 4 -5.58 -1.77 10.06
N ASN A 5 -6.52 -2.70 10.32
CA ASN A 5 -7.47 -2.64 11.45
C ASN A 5 -8.18 -1.27 11.63
N HIS A 6 -8.59 -0.63 10.54
CA HIS A 6 -9.36 0.62 10.53
C HIS A 6 -10.75 0.42 9.91
N PRO A 7 -11.69 -0.28 10.58
CA PRO A 7 -12.99 -0.67 10.02
C PRO A 7 -13.92 0.53 9.72
N ASN A 8 -13.65 1.68 10.34
CA ASN A 8 -14.44 2.88 10.21
C ASN A 8 -13.97 3.81 9.07
N ILE A 9 -13.11 3.32 8.17
CA ILE A 9 -12.75 3.99 6.92
C ILE A 9 -13.72 3.52 5.84
N CYS A 10 -14.44 4.46 5.24
CA CYS A 10 -15.14 4.24 3.98
C CYS A 10 -14.17 4.55 2.83
N TRP A 11 -13.54 3.52 2.27
CA TRP A 11 -12.60 3.68 1.15
C TRP A 11 -13.26 4.20 -0.12
N ARG A 12 -14.56 3.92 -0.31
CA ARG A 12 -15.33 4.40 -1.47
C ARG A 12 -15.47 5.92 -1.46
N ASP A 13 -15.77 6.49 -0.29
CA ASP A 13 -16.02 7.92 -0.13
C ASP A 13 -14.78 8.68 0.36
N ASN A 14 -13.66 7.99 0.57
CA ASN A 14 -12.45 8.50 1.20
C ASN A 14 -12.73 9.26 2.51
N THR A 15 -13.54 8.67 3.39
CA THR A 15 -13.89 9.27 4.70
C THR A 15 -13.62 8.33 5.86
N ALA A 16 -13.37 8.89 7.04
CA ALA A 16 -13.18 8.12 8.26
C ALA A 16 -13.79 8.80 9.48
N GLY A 17 -14.51 8.04 10.31
CA GLY A 17 -15.16 8.57 11.52
C GLY A 17 -14.18 8.86 12.68
N HIS A 18 -13.24 7.94 12.95
CA HIS A 18 -12.32 8.08 14.08
C HIS A 18 -11.10 8.94 13.74
N LYS A 19 -10.60 9.69 14.74
CA LYS A 19 -9.42 10.55 14.60
C LYS A 19 -8.19 9.80 14.09
N GLN A 20 -7.93 8.59 14.60
CA GLN A 20 -6.74 7.83 14.18
C GLN A 20 -6.84 7.37 12.73
N SER A 21 -8.00 6.88 12.31
CA SER A 21 -8.25 6.49 10.92
C SER A 21 -8.22 7.68 9.96
N ARG A 22 -8.69 8.86 10.38
CA ARG A 22 -8.51 10.10 9.60
C ARG A 22 -7.04 10.41 9.39
N ARG A 23 -6.21 10.34 10.42
CA ARG A 23 -4.75 10.53 10.28
C ARG A 23 -4.10 9.49 9.38
N PHE A 24 -4.58 8.25 9.40
CA PHE A 24 -4.12 7.23 8.48
C PHE A 24 -4.51 7.56 7.04
N LEU A 25 -5.76 7.99 6.82
CA LEU A 25 -6.26 8.36 5.50
C LEU A 25 -5.54 9.60 4.94
N GLU A 26 -5.33 10.63 5.77
CA GLU A 26 -4.50 11.80 5.46
C GLU A 26 -3.09 11.36 5.04
N CYS A 27 -2.48 10.41 5.75
CA CYS A 27 -1.18 9.87 5.39
C CYS A 27 -1.20 9.14 4.03
N VAL A 28 -2.25 8.35 3.75
CA VAL A 28 -2.42 7.69 2.45
C VAL A 28 -2.49 8.72 1.32
N ASP A 29 -3.31 9.77 1.50
CA ASP A 29 -3.50 10.85 0.54
C ASP A 29 -2.23 11.68 0.33
N ASP A 30 -1.57 12.12 1.41
CA ASP A 30 -0.34 12.92 1.37
C ASP A 30 0.82 12.20 0.67
N ASN A 31 0.81 10.86 0.69
CA ASN A 31 1.80 10.02 0.03
C ASN A 31 1.39 9.59 -1.39
N PHE A 32 0.28 10.10 -1.92
CA PHE A 32 -0.28 9.73 -3.23
C PHE A 32 -0.49 8.22 -3.36
N LEU A 33 -0.89 7.57 -2.26
CA LEU A 33 -1.15 6.14 -2.24
C LEU A 33 -2.61 5.86 -2.57
N LEU A 34 -2.82 4.80 -3.35
CA LEU A 34 -4.11 4.32 -3.80
C LEU A 34 -4.34 2.92 -3.23
N GLN A 35 -5.51 2.72 -2.63
CA GLN A 35 -6.00 1.40 -2.24
C GLN A 35 -6.63 0.72 -3.46
N VAL A 36 -6.15 -0.48 -3.82
CA VAL A 36 -6.58 -1.18 -5.05
C VAL A 36 -7.58 -2.32 -4.81
N ILE A 37 -7.92 -2.61 -3.55
CA ILE A 37 -8.96 -3.59 -3.24
C ILE A 37 -10.31 -2.88 -3.20
N GLU A 38 -11.28 -3.42 -3.95
CA GLU A 38 -12.62 -2.83 -4.11
C GLU A 38 -13.70 -3.53 -3.26
N GLU A 39 -13.41 -4.74 -2.76
CA GLU A 39 -14.34 -5.58 -2.03
C GLU A 39 -13.86 -5.83 -0.58
N PRO A 40 -14.77 -6.01 0.39
CA PRO A 40 -14.40 -6.32 1.77
C PRO A 40 -13.57 -7.58 1.92
N THR A 41 -12.50 -7.50 2.71
CA THR A 41 -11.55 -8.59 2.96
C THR A 41 -11.81 -9.34 4.26
N ARG A 42 -12.66 -8.81 5.14
CA ARG A 42 -12.98 -9.44 6.43
C ARG A 42 -14.37 -9.06 6.91
N ARG A 43 -15.29 -10.04 6.95
CA ARG A 43 -16.66 -9.88 7.53
C ARG A 43 -17.40 -8.61 7.06
N GLY A 44 -17.25 -8.21 5.80
CA GLY A 44 -17.89 -7.01 5.25
C GLY A 44 -17.14 -5.69 5.47
N ALA A 45 -15.96 -5.71 6.08
CA ALA A 45 -15.04 -4.57 6.17
C ALA A 45 -13.78 -4.75 5.28
N MET A 46 -13.25 -3.64 4.74
CA MET A 46 -11.97 -3.59 4.03
C MET A 46 -10.85 -3.26 5.01
N LEU A 47 -10.23 -4.30 5.56
CA LEU A 47 -9.18 -4.19 6.60
C LEU A 47 -7.80 -4.56 6.07
N ASP A 48 -7.74 -5.58 5.22
CA ASP A 48 -6.56 -5.88 4.41
C ASP A 48 -6.48 -4.90 3.23
N LEU A 49 -5.36 -4.19 3.11
CA LEU A 49 -5.15 -3.16 2.09
C LEU A 49 -3.93 -3.50 1.21
N VAL A 50 -4.02 -3.10 -0.05
CA VAL A 50 -2.90 -3.06 -0.99
C VAL A 50 -2.76 -1.62 -1.47
N LEU A 51 -1.76 -0.92 -0.92
CA LEU A 51 -1.47 0.46 -1.26
C LEU A 51 -0.40 0.54 -2.36
N THR A 52 -0.64 1.36 -3.37
CA THR A 52 0.33 1.65 -4.45
C THR A 52 0.31 3.12 -4.83
N ASN A 53 1.46 3.66 -5.23
CA ASN A 53 1.53 5.01 -5.81
C ASN A 53 1.41 5.01 -7.35
N LYS A 54 1.06 3.86 -7.95
CA LYS A 54 0.95 3.69 -9.40
C LYS A 54 -0.27 2.86 -9.75
N GLU A 55 -1.28 3.51 -10.31
CA GLU A 55 -2.57 2.92 -10.67
C GLU A 55 -2.45 1.62 -11.50
N ARG A 56 -1.48 1.54 -12.43
CA ARG A 56 -1.31 0.40 -13.34
C ARG A 56 -0.27 -0.63 -12.88
N LEU A 57 0.24 -0.51 -11.66
CA LEU A 57 1.24 -1.43 -11.14
C LEU A 57 0.61 -2.74 -10.66
N VAL A 58 -0.57 -2.65 -10.07
CA VAL A 58 -1.30 -3.81 -9.56
C VAL A 58 -2.49 -4.07 -10.48
N GLY A 59 -2.65 -5.31 -10.92
CA GLY A 59 -3.75 -5.71 -11.78
C GLY A 59 -4.29 -7.09 -11.43
N ASN A 60 -5.47 -7.42 -11.96
CA ASN A 60 -6.16 -8.68 -11.69
C ASN A 60 -6.34 -8.97 -10.19
N VAL A 61 -6.75 -7.97 -9.42
CA VAL A 61 -7.10 -8.15 -7.99
C VAL A 61 -8.37 -8.99 -7.90
N LYS A 62 -8.34 -10.05 -7.09
CA LYS A 62 -9.46 -10.98 -6.86
C LYS A 62 -9.48 -11.45 -5.42
N LEU A 63 -10.68 -11.62 -4.87
CA LEU A 63 -10.90 -12.35 -3.63
C LEU A 63 -11.15 -13.83 -3.94
N LYS A 64 -10.58 -14.73 -3.13
CA LYS A 64 -10.59 -16.18 -3.36
C LYS A 64 -11.35 -16.98 -2.30
N GLY A 65 -12.12 -16.34 -1.43
CA GLY A 65 -12.71 -17.00 -0.28
C GLY A 65 -11.76 -17.00 0.92
N SER A 66 -12.29 -17.36 2.09
CA SER A 66 -11.47 -17.60 3.26
C SER A 66 -10.68 -18.90 3.17
N LEU A 67 -9.49 -18.92 3.78
CA LEU A 67 -8.68 -20.13 3.91
C LEU A 67 -9.02 -20.83 5.24
N GLY A 68 -9.67 -21.99 5.16
CA GLY A 68 -10.07 -22.76 6.35
C GLY A 68 -11.12 -22.02 7.18
N CYS A 69 -10.89 -21.91 8.49
CA CYS A 69 -11.77 -21.19 9.42
C CYS A 69 -11.40 -19.70 9.58
N SER A 70 -10.49 -19.18 8.75
CA SER A 70 -10.11 -17.78 8.75
C SER A 70 -11.34 -16.90 8.48
N ASP A 71 -11.42 -15.75 9.14
CA ASP A 71 -12.39 -14.71 8.81
C ASP A 71 -11.86 -13.68 7.81
N HIS A 72 -10.59 -13.81 7.39
CA HIS A 72 -9.99 -13.07 6.29
C HIS A 72 -10.16 -13.81 4.96
N GLU A 73 -10.50 -13.04 3.93
CA GLU A 73 -10.54 -13.43 2.52
C GLU A 73 -9.12 -13.45 1.93
N MET A 74 -8.82 -14.44 1.10
CA MET A 74 -7.56 -14.48 0.36
C MET A 74 -7.59 -13.46 -0.77
N VAL A 75 -6.60 -12.56 -0.81
CA VAL A 75 -6.42 -11.58 -1.90
C VAL A 75 -5.36 -12.08 -2.87
N GLU A 76 -5.73 -12.27 -4.12
CA GLU A 76 -4.82 -12.58 -5.23
C GLU A 76 -4.71 -11.36 -6.16
N PHE A 77 -3.49 -10.98 -6.53
CA PHE A 77 -3.25 -9.91 -7.50
C PHE A 77 -1.95 -10.15 -8.27
N LYS A 78 -1.77 -9.44 -9.39
CA LYS A 78 -0.54 -9.44 -10.18
C LYS A 78 0.17 -8.10 -10.07
N ILE A 79 1.48 -8.16 -9.89
CA ILE A 79 2.36 -7.00 -9.99
C ILE A 79 2.85 -6.92 -11.43
N LEU A 80 2.46 -5.87 -12.14
CA LEU A 80 2.80 -5.63 -13.54
C LEU A 80 4.16 -4.93 -13.62
N ARG A 81 5.09 -5.47 -14.41
CA ARG A 81 6.36 -4.78 -14.69
C ARG A 81 6.18 -3.83 -15.86
N ALA A 82 6.62 -2.58 -15.70
CA ALA A 82 6.76 -1.69 -16.84
C ALA A 82 7.82 -2.28 -17.80
N ALA A 83 7.45 -2.45 -19.07
CA ALA A 83 8.42 -2.79 -20.10
C ALA A 83 9.44 -1.65 -20.18
N ARG A 84 10.69 -1.89 -19.76
CA ARG A 84 11.78 -0.97 -20.06
C ARG A 84 11.94 -0.95 -21.57
N LYS A 85 11.64 0.17 -22.22
CA LYS A 85 12.11 0.41 -23.59
C LYS A 85 13.63 0.41 -23.50
N ALA A 86 14.26 -0.69 -23.87
CA ALA A 86 15.70 -0.80 -23.88
C ALA A 86 16.23 0.29 -24.82
N ARG A 87 16.80 1.37 -24.26
CA ARG A 87 17.82 2.10 -25.01
C ARG A 87 18.93 1.09 -25.22
N ARG A 88 19.17 0.70 -26.47
CA ARG A 88 20.38 -0.04 -26.85
C ARG A 88 21.58 0.80 -26.39
N ALA A 89 22.09 0.47 -25.22
CA ALA A 89 23.45 0.76 -24.83
C ALA A 89 24.10 -0.61 -24.61
N SER A 90 25.18 -0.81 -25.32
CA SER A 90 25.96 -2.04 -25.41
C SER A 90 26.24 -2.71 -24.06
N SER A 91 25.90 -4.00 -24.00
CA SER A 91 26.57 -5.12 -23.31
C SER A 91 27.32 -4.87 -22.00
N GLN A 92 26.71 -5.27 -20.88
CA GLN A 92 27.38 -5.93 -19.74
C GLN A 92 26.40 -6.97 -19.12
N PRO A 93 26.79 -8.23 -18.87
CA PRO A 93 25.91 -9.26 -18.31
C PRO A 93 26.14 -9.56 -16.81
N TRP A 94 25.07 -10.05 -16.14
CA TRP A 94 24.94 -10.60 -14.76
C TRP A 94 24.69 -9.59 -13.61
N THR A 95 23.93 -9.88 -12.54
CA THR A 95 23.43 -11.15 -11.94
C THR A 95 21.94 -11.12 -11.57
N SER A 96 21.35 -12.32 -11.51
CA SER A 96 20.06 -12.63 -10.88
C SER A 96 20.08 -12.41 -9.37
N GLY A 97 19.03 -11.80 -8.82
CA GLY A 97 18.74 -11.82 -7.38
C GLY A 97 18.35 -10.45 -6.85
N GLU A 98 17.14 -10.37 -6.29
CA GLU A 98 16.57 -9.22 -5.55
C GLU A 98 16.28 -7.93 -6.34
N GLN A 99 15.12 -7.93 -7.00
CA GLN A 99 14.39 -6.68 -7.18
C GLN A 99 13.65 -6.38 -5.86
N THR A 100 14.23 -5.53 -5.03
CA THR A 100 13.61 -5.07 -3.79
C THR A 100 12.25 -4.42 -4.11
N LEU A 101 11.20 -4.81 -3.38
CA LEU A 101 9.82 -4.35 -3.56
C LEU A 101 9.69 -2.82 -3.61
N ALA A 102 10.62 -2.08 -2.97
CA ALA A 102 10.71 -0.62 -3.03
C ALA A 102 10.82 -0.05 -4.46
N SER A 103 11.48 -0.76 -5.39
CA SER A 103 11.60 -0.30 -6.79
C SER A 103 10.31 -0.45 -7.60
N SER A 104 9.34 -1.22 -7.12
CA SER A 104 8.11 -1.50 -7.86
C SER A 104 7.09 -0.36 -7.78
N GLY A 105 7.07 0.44 -6.69
CA GLY A 105 5.99 1.40 -6.40
C GLY A 105 4.85 0.80 -5.56
N ILE A 106 5.11 -0.36 -4.94
CA ILE A 106 4.26 -0.90 -3.87
C ILE A 106 4.86 -0.37 -2.57
N CYS A 107 4.10 0.46 -1.86
CA CYS A 107 4.51 0.90 -0.53
C CYS A 107 4.02 -0.14 0.48
N LEU A 108 4.94 -0.82 1.15
CA LEU A 108 4.64 -1.41 2.46
C LEU A 108 4.72 -0.28 3.46
N VAL A 109 3.57 0.33 3.76
CA VAL A 109 3.47 1.30 4.86
C VAL A 109 3.47 0.51 6.16
N GLU A 110 4.61 0.47 6.85
CA GLU A 110 4.63 0.09 8.27
C GLU A 110 4.03 1.25 9.07
N TYR A 111 2.70 1.20 9.29
CA TYR A 111 2.04 2.15 10.16
C TYR A 111 2.37 1.84 11.62
N HIS A 112 3.43 2.45 12.13
CA HIS A 112 3.68 2.47 13.56
C HIS A 112 2.72 3.48 14.22
N GLY A 113 1.57 2.98 14.66
CA GLY A 113 0.70 3.71 15.56
C GLY A 113 1.52 4.27 16.73
N THR A 114 1.45 5.59 16.91
CA THR A 114 2.05 6.37 18.01
C THR A 114 3.56 6.68 17.93
N LYS A 115 3.97 7.48 16.95
CA LYS A 115 5.04 8.48 17.21
C LYS A 115 4.47 9.88 17.02
N SER A 116 4.42 10.63 18.12
CA SER A 116 4.13 12.06 18.12
C SER A 116 5.26 12.76 17.37
N TRP A 117 5.01 13.20 16.13
CA TRP A 117 5.89 14.14 15.45
C TRP A 117 5.91 15.44 16.28
N LYS A 118 6.93 15.62 17.13
CA LYS A 118 7.31 16.95 17.59
C LYS A 118 8.22 17.54 16.53
N GLU A 119 7.74 18.61 15.94
CA GLU A 119 8.48 19.55 15.11
C GLU A 119 9.81 19.93 15.78
N GLU A 120 10.93 19.42 15.28
CA GLU A 120 12.24 19.99 15.59
C GLU A 120 12.43 21.24 14.73
N ARG A 121 12.21 22.41 15.35
CA ARG A 121 12.64 23.67 14.74
C ARG A 121 14.18 23.65 14.59
N PRO A 122 14.73 24.07 13.44
CA PRO A 122 16.17 24.23 13.32
C PRO A 122 16.65 25.31 14.29
N LYS A 123 17.55 24.94 15.21
CA LYS A 123 18.32 25.91 16.01
C LYS A 123 19.20 26.68 15.04
N LYS A 124 18.97 28.00 14.94
CA LYS A 124 19.89 28.90 14.24
C LYS A 124 21.25 28.80 14.94
N ALA A 125 22.29 28.49 14.17
CA ALA A 125 23.66 28.67 14.60
C ALA A 125 23.89 30.18 14.83
N GLY A 126 24.34 30.53 16.02
CA GLY A 126 24.95 31.81 16.34
C GLY A 126 26.46 31.65 16.37
#